data_AF-A0A1X0EX92-F1
#
_entry.id   AF-A0A1X0EX92-F1
#
_cell.length_a   1.000
_cell.length_b   1.000
_cell.length_c   1.000
_cell.angle_alpha   90.00
_cell.angle_beta   90.00
_cell.angle_gamma   90.00
#
_symmetry.space_group_name_H-M   'P 1'
#
loop_
_entity.id
_entity.type
_entity.pdbx_description
1 polymer ?
#
loop_
_entity_poly.entity_id
_entity_poly.type
_entity_poly.pdbx_seq_one_letter_code
_entity_poly.pdbx_strand_id
1 'polypeptide(L)'
;MSYLIATPELLAAAATDLTDIAAAISVANAAASAPTTALLAAGADEISAAITAVFDAHARAYQSVSLQAAHFHQQFAAALSAASRTYALAEAGTAQSIQEDLLNLINAPTLALLGRPLIGDGADGTPGTG
;
A
#
# COMPACT_ATOMS: atom_id res chain seq x y z
N MET A 1 -20.34 15.64 -10.75
CA MET A 1 -19.93 14.72 -9.66
C MET A 1 -19.07 13.65 -10.30
N SER A 2 -17.78 13.53 -9.93
CA SER A 2 -16.97 12.38 -10.37
C SER A 2 -17.16 11.24 -9.37
N TYR A 3 -17.51 10.06 -9.86
CA TYR A 3 -17.50 8.85 -9.05
C TYR A 3 -16.08 8.29 -9.04
N LEU A 4 -15.59 7.95 -7.85
CA LEU A 4 -14.33 7.24 -7.69
C LEU A 4 -14.66 5.80 -7.33
N ILE A 5 -14.17 4.87 -8.14
CA ILE A 5 -14.31 3.43 -7.89
C ILE A 5 -12.91 2.90 -7.59
N ALA A 6 -12.70 2.42 -6.37
CA ALA A 6 -11.51 1.70 -5.96
C ALA A 6 -11.89 0.29 -5.54
N THR A 7 -11.00 -0.67 -5.79
CA THR A 7 -11.13 -2.07 -5.35
C THR A 7 -10.02 -2.37 -4.35
N PRO A 8 -10.26 -2.17 -3.04
CA PRO A 8 -9.24 -2.32 -2.01
C PRO A 8 -8.50 -3.66 -2.07
N GLU A 9 -9.20 -4.73 -2.42
CA GLU A 9 -8.65 -6.08 -2.54
C GLU A 9 -7.62 -6.18 -3.68
N LEU A 10 -7.90 -5.57 -4.84
CA LEU A 10 -6.95 -5.55 -5.96
C LEU A 10 -5.72 -4.69 -5.63
N LEU A 11 -5.91 -3.58 -4.92
CA LEU A 11 -4.79 -2.73 -4.47
C LEU A 11 -3.90 -3.47 -3.47
N ALA A 12 -4.47 -4.24 -2.55
CA ALA A 12 -3.72 -5.06 -1.60
C ALA A 12 -2.98 -6.23 -2.29
N ALA A 13 -3.62 -6.89 -3.26
CA ALA A 13 -2.99 -7.93 -4.07
C ALA A 13 -1.80 -7.35 -4.86
N ALA A 14 -1.99 -6.23 -5.54
CA ALA A 14 -0.93 -5.56 -6.29
C ALA A 14 0.25 -5.14 -5.39
N ALA A 15 0.01 -4.72 -4.14
CA ALA A 15 1.09 -4.41 -3.20
C ALA A 15 1.91 -5.66 -2.81
N THR A 16 1.26 -6.82 -2.71
CA THR A 16 1.93 -8.10 -2.48
C THR A 16 2.77 -8.48 -3.70
N ASP A 17 2.19 -8.44 -4.90
CA ASP A 17 2.89 -8.75 -6.15
C ASP A 17 4.12 -7.87 -6.35
N LEU A 18 4.01 -6.58 -6.04
CA LEU A 18 5.13 -5.65 -6.09
C LEU A 18 6.23 -6.06 -5.11
N THR A 19 5.89 -6.53 -3.93
CA THR A 19 6.88 -7.00 -2.94
C THR A 19 7.64 -8.23 -3.45
N ASP A 20 6.94 -9.16 -4.09
CA ASP A 20 7.56 -10.36 -4.68
C ASP A 20 8.47 -10.01 -5.87
N ILE A 21 8.03 -9.09 -6.73
CA ILE A 21 8.87 -8.56 -7.82
C ILE A 21 10.13 -7.89 -7.27
N ALA A 22 10.02 -7.10 -6.20
CA ALA A 22 11.16 -6.45 -5.58
C ALA A 22 12.18 -7.47 -5.05
N ALA A 23 11.69 -8.55 -4.44
CA ALA A 23 12.54 -9.64 -3.95
C ALA A 23 13.28 -10.33 -5.10
N ALA A 24 12.59 -10.65 -6.20
CA ALA A 24 13.20 -11.25 -7.38
C ALA A 24 14.29 -10.35 -8.00
N ILE A 25 14.03 -9.04 -8.12
CA ILE A 25 15.00 -8.05 -8.60
C ILE A 25 16.19 -7.94 -7.66
N SER A 26 15.98 -7.94 -6.34
CA SER A 26 17.07 -7.89 -5.36
C SER A 26 17.99 -9.11 -5.47
N VAL A 27 17.43 -10.30 -5.66
CA VAL A 27 18.21 -11.53 -5.89
C VAL A 27 19.02 -11.43 -7.17
N ALA A 28 18.41 -10.95 -8.26
CA ALA A 28 19.11 -10.77 -9.53
C ALA A 28 20.27 -9.75 -9.43
N ASN A 29 20.04 -8.62 -8.75
CA ASN A 29 21.08 -7.61 -8.52
C ASN A 29 22.25 -8.14 -7.69
N ALA A 30 21.94 -8.93 -6.65
CA ALA A 30 22.97 -9.57 -5.82
C ALA A 30 23.78 -10.59 -6.64
N ALA A 31 23.11 -11.43 -7.42
CA ALA A 31 23.77 -12.42 -8.28
C ALA A 31 24.66 -11.77 -9.36
N ALA A 32 24.25 -10.61 -9.89
CA ALA A 32 25.01 -9.87 -10.90
C ALA A 32 26.20 -9.09 -10.32
N SER A 33 26.24 -8.81 -9.01
CA SER A 33 27.23 -7.91 -8.41
C SER A 33 28.68 -8.36 -8.64
N ALA A 34 29.03 -9.58 -8.24
CA ALA A 34 30.38 -10.10 -8.39
C ALA A 34 30.83 -10.23 -9.86
N PRO A 35 30.08 -10.88 -10.77
CA PRO A 35 30.52 -11.05 -12.16
C PRO A 35 30.62 -9.75 -12.95
N THR A 36 29.98 -8.66 -12.52
CA THR A 36 30.04 -7.35 -13.20
C THR A 36 31.12 -6.41 -12.64
N THR A 37 31.53 -6.58 -11.38
CA THR A 37 32.57 -5.74 -10.73
C THR A 37 33.96 -6.39 -10.71
N ALA A 38 34.04 -7.71 -10.87
CA ALA A 38 35.30 -8.45 -10.89
C ALA A 38 35.73 -8.84 -12.31
N LEU A 39 35.42 -8.01 -13.31
CA LEU A 39 35.79 -8.28 -14.70
C LEU A 39 37.32 -8.25 -14.84
N LEU A 40 37.88 -9.24 -15.54
CA LEU A 40 39.30 -9.27 -15.87
C LEU A 40 39.54 -8.57 -17.21
N ALA A 41 40.70 -7.92 -17.35
CA ALA A 41 41.12 -7.36 -18.63
C ALA A 41 41.33 -8.49 -19.65
N ALA A 42 40.85 -8.29 -20.88
CA ALA A 42 40.96 -9.28 -21.95
C ALA A 42 42.42 -9.49 -22.42
N GLY A 43 43.23 -8.45 -22.32
CA GLY A 43 44.66 -8.44 -22.60
C GLY A 43 45.45 -7.68 -21.54
N ALA A 44 46.78 -7.77 -21.61
CA ALA A 44 47.69 -7.06 -20.71
C ALA A 44 47.95 -5.60 -21.13
N ASP A 45 47.28 -5.12 -22.17
CA ASP A 45 47.41 -3.77 -22.70
C ASP A 45 46.55 -2.76 -21.93
N GLU A 46 46.91 -1.49 -22.07
CA GLU A 46 46.27 -0.38 -21.37
C GLU A 46 44.83 -0.15 -21.85
N ILE A 47 44.48 -0.51 -23.10
CA ILE A 47 43.13 -0.35 -23.63
C ILE A 47 42.21 -1.38 -22.99
N SER A 48 42.62 -2.65 -22.91
CA SER A 48 41.90 -3.70 -22.19
C SER A 48 41.69 -3.35 -20.72
N ALA A 49 42.72 -2.82 -20.04
CA ALA A 49 42.61 -2.37 -18.65
C ALA A 49 41.61 -1.20 -18.50
N ALA A 50 41.67 -0.22 -19.40
CA ALA A 50 40.76 0.92 -19.38
C ALA A 50 39.29 0.52 -19.63
N ILE A 51 39.03 -0.39 -20.57
CA ILE A 51 37.69 -0.91 -20.85
C ILE A 51 37.12 -1.61 -19.60
N THR A 52 37.90 -2.50 -18.97
CA THR A 52 37.51 -3.17 -17.74
C THR A 52 37.20 -2.18 -16.60
N ALA A 53 38.01 -1.13 -16.45
CA ALA A 53 37.78 -0.10 -15.44
C ALA A 53 36.46 0.67 -15.66
N VAL A 54 36.08 0.93 -16.92
CA VAL A 54 34.78 1.55 -17.25
C VAL A 54 33.62 0.63 -16.85
N PHE A 55 33.72 -0.67 -17.12
CA PHE A 55 32.68 -1.64 -16.74
C PHE A 55 32.55 -1.78 -15.22
N ASP A 56 33.66 -1.86 -14.47
CA ASP A 56 33.61 -1.91 -13.00
C ASP A 56 32.97 -0.64 -12.42
N ALA A 57 33.37 0.54 -12.90
CA ALA A 57 32.78 1.81 -12.48
C ALA A 57 31.27 1.86 -12.77
N HIS A 58 30.84 1.41 -13.96
CA HIS A 58 29.44 1.33 -14.32
C HIS A 58 28.67 0.35 -13.43
N ALA A 59 29.21 -0.84 -13.17
CA ALA A 59 28.59 -1.86 -12.33
C ALA A 59 28.38 -1.35 -10.89
N ARG A 60 29.37 -0.66 -10.31
CA ARG A 60 29.24 -0.05 -8.97
C ARG A 60 28.20 1.06 -8.95
N ALA A 61 28.18 1.92 -9.98
CA ALA A 61 27.17 2.95 -10.11
C ALA A 61 25.75 2.33 -10.21
N TYR A 62 25.60 1.29 -11.03
CA TYR A 62 24.34 0.54 -11.15
C TYR A 62 23.89 -0.04 -9.80
N GLN A 63 24.79 -0.67 -9.04
CA GLN A 63 24.46 -1.20 -7.70
C GLN A 63 24.03 -0.09 -6.73
N SER A 64 24.63 1.10 -6.79
CA SER A 64 24.20 2.22 -5.95
C SER A 64 22.78 2.71 -6.29
N VAL A 65 22.43 2.75 -7.57
CA VAL A 65 21.11 3.16 -8.05
C VAL A 65 20.06 2.07 -7.79
N SER A 66 20.42 0.80 -7.91
CA SER A 66 19.52 -0.32 -7.65
C SER A 66 19.06 -0.36 -6.19
N LEU A 67 19.94 -0.02 -5.24
CA LEU A 67 19.58 0.13 -3.83
C LEU A 67 18.60 1.30 -3.59
N GLN A 68 18.80 2.44 -4.27
CA GLN A 68 17.88 3.57 -4.18
C GLN A 68 16.51 3.21 -4.78
N ALA A 69 16.50 2.51 -5.91
CA ALA A 69 15.28 2.02 -6.54
C ALA A 69 14.54 1.01 -5.65
N ALA A 70 15.25 0.11 -4.96
CA ALA A 70 14.65 -0.84 -4.02
C ALA A 70 13.94 -0.12 -2.86
N HIS A 71 14.57 0.92 -2.30
CA HIS A 71 13.95 1.71 -1.23
C HIS A 71 12.69 2.45 -1.71
N PHE A 72 12.76 3.09 -2.88
CA PHE A 72 11.60 3.74 -3.50
C PHE A 72 10.45 2.73 -3.72
N HIS A 73 10.77 1.56 -4.26
CA HIS A 73 9.79 0.51 -4.54
C HIS A 73 9.09 0.01 -3.26
N GLN A 74 9.84 -0.16 -2.17
CA GLN A 74 9.28 -0.51 -0.85
C GLN A 74 8.32 0.57 -0.35
N GLN A 75 8.69 1.85 -0.46
CA GLN A 75 7.81 2.96 -0.07
C GLN A 75 6.54 2.99 -0.92
N PHE A 76 6.65 2.73 -2.22
CA PHE A 76 5.51 2.67 -3.12
C PHE A 76 4.54 1.53 -2.76
N ALA A 77 5.05 0.31 -2.51
CA ALA A 77 4.22 -0.82 -2.09
C ALA A 77 3.53 -0.57 -0.73
N ALA A 78 4.25 0.06 0.21
CA ALA A 78 3.68 0.46 1.50
C ALA A 78 2.58 1.53 1.35
N ALA A 79 2.78 2.52 0.48
CA ALA A 79 1.78 3.54 0.18
C ALA A 79 0.53 2.92 -0.47
N LEU A 80 0.70 1.96 -1.39
CA LEU A 80 -0.41 1.25 -2.02
C LEU A 80 -1.24 0.45 -1.00
N SER A 81 -0.55 -0.23 -0.08
CA SER A 81 -1.18 -0.94 1.05
C SER A 81 -1.88 0.00 2.05
N ALA A 82 -1.40 1.23 2.20
CA ALA A 82 -2.08 2.23 3.02
C ALA A 82 -3.32 2.78 2.32
N ALA A 83 -3.24 3.00 1.00
CA ALA A 83 -4.36 3.48 0.20
C ALA A 83 -5.50 2.44 0.17
N SER A 84 -5.20 1.15 -0.02
CA SER A 84 -6.23 0.09 0.00
C SER A 84 -7.03 0.11 1.31
N ARG A 85 -6.35 0.17 2.45
CA ARG A 85 -6.99 0.27 3.77
C ARG A 85 -7.82 1.54 3.92
N THR A 86 -7.32 2.67 3.42
CA THR A 86 -8.04 3.95 3.48
C THR A 86 -9.35 3.89 2.68
N TYR A 87 -9.32 3.33 1.47
CA TYR A 87 -10.53 3.15 0.67
C TYR A 87 -11.51 2.17 1.33
N ALA A 88 -11.04 1.05 1.88
CA ALA A 88 -11.90 0.12 2.60
C ALA A 88 -12.60 0.76 3.82
N LEU A 89 -11.86 1.60 4.58
CA LEU A 89 -12.43 2.34 5.71
C LEU A 89 -13.44 3.40 5.26
N ALA A 90 -13.22 4.06 4.13
CA ALA A 90 -14.15 5.04 3.59
C ALA A 90 -15.49 4.40 3.16
N GLU A 91 -15.44 3.24 2.52
CA GLU A 91 -16.65 2.47 2.17
C GLU A 91 -17.40 2.02 3.43
N ALA A 92 -16.69 1.50 4.44
CA ALA A 92 -17.30 1.10 5.71
C ALA A 92 -17.96 2.27 6.45
N GLY A 93 -17.30 3.43 6.52
CA GLY A 93 -17.85 4.63 7.15
C GLY A 93 -19.08 5.17 6.41
N THR A 94 -19.08 5.11 5.08
CA THR A 94 -20.24 5.49 4.26
C THR A 94 -21.42 4.55 4.50
N ALA A 95 -21.18 3.23 4.53
CA ALA A 95 -22.21 2.24 4.83
C ALA A 95 -22.81 2.42 6.24
N GLN A 96 -21.98 2.72 7.24
CA GLN A 96 -22.41 3.03 8.60
C GLN A 96 -23.29 4.29 8.65
N SER A 97 -22.89 5.38 7.98
CA SER A 97 -23.70 6.61 7.93
C SER A 97 -25.07 6.37 7.29
N ILE A 98 -25.12 5.64 6.17
CA ILE A 98 -26.39 5.30 5.51
C ILE A 98 -27.27 4.46 6.44
N GLN A 99 -26.70 3.52 7.18
CA GLN A 99 -27.44 2.70 8.13
C GLN A 99 -28.00 3.54 9.30
N GLU A 100 -27.21 4.45 9.87
CA GLU A 100 -27.65 5.40 10.90
C GLU A 100 -28.76 6.33 10.38
N ASP A 101 -28.62 6.87 9.17
CA ASP A 101 -29.65 7.73 8.55
C ASP A 101 -30.97 6.97 8.36
N LEU A 102 -30.91 5.70 7.94
CA LEU A 102 -32.09 4.85 7.82
C LEU A 102 -32.72 4.53 9.19
N LEU A 103 -31.91 4.22 10.21
CA LEU A 103 -32.40 3.99 11.56
C LEU A 103 -33.05 5.25 12.14
N ASN A 104 -32.45 6.42 11.93
CA ASN A 104 -32.99 7.70 12.34
C ASN A 104 -34.32 8.00 11.63
N LEU A 105 -34.41 7.71 10.33
CA LEU A 105 -35.65 7.87 9.56
C LEU A 105 -36.77 6.94 10.08
N ILE A 106 -36.45 5.68 10.38
CA ILE A 106 -37.41 4.69 10.92
C ILE A 106 -37.84 5.05 12.34
N ASN A 107 -36.91 5.56 13.16
CA ASN A 107 -37.18 5.90 14.56
C ASN A 107 -37.86 7.27 14.74
N ALA A 108 -37.82 8.17 13.75
CA ALA A 108 -38.38 9.51 13.88
C ALA A 108 -39.86 9.56 14.31
N PRO A 109 -40.78 8.73 13.77
CA PRO A 109 -42.19 8.76 14.19
C PRO A 109 -42.40 8.28 15.62
N THR A 110 -41.72 7.23 16.06
CA THR A 110 -41.87 6.68 17.41
C THR A 110 -41.19 7.54 18.46
N LEU A 111 -40.07 8.19 18.13
CA LEU A 111 -39.47 9.23 18.95
C LEU A 111 -40.44 10.41 19.13
N ALA A 112 -41.12 10.85 18.05
CA ALA A 112 -42.08 11.96 18.12
C ALA A 112 -43.35 11.63 18.92
N LEU A 113 -43.85 10.38 18.83
CA LEU A 113 -45.10 9.96 19.47
C LEU A 113 -44.92 9.42 20.88
N LEU A 114 -43.83 8.69 21.14
CA LEU A 114 -43.62 7.91 22.36
C LEU A 114 -42.39 8.36 23.15
N GLY A 115 -41.58 9.30 22.62
CA GLY A 115 -40.33 9.74 23.25
C GLY A 115 -39.25 8.66 23.27
N ARG A 116 -39.41 7.55 22.53
CA ARG A 116 -38.48 6.41 22.51
C ARG A 116 -38.33 5.86 21.08
N PRO A 117 -37.12 5.43 20.69
CA PRO A 117 -36.89 4.81 19.39
C PRO A 117 -37.63 3.47 19.26
N LEU A 118 -37.94 3.07 18.03
CA LEU A 118 -38.52 1.76 17.71
C LEU A 118 -37.46 0.66 17.66
N ILE A 119 -36.29 0.98 17.10
CA ILE A 119 -35.13 0.08 16.94
C ILE A 119 -33.96 0.66 17.73
N GLY A 120 -33.36 -0.16 18.60
CA GLY A 120 -32.25 0.22 19.47
C GLY A 120 -32.68 0.59 20.89
N ASP A 121 -31.69 0.81 21.76
CA ASP A 121 -31.94 1.24 23.13
C ASP A 121 -32.33 2.73 23.16
N GLY A 122 -33.38 3.05 23.92
CA GLY A 122 -33.78 4.42 24.18
C GLY A 122 -32.98 5.04 25.33
N ALA A 123 -33.29 6.29 25.69
CA ALA A 123 -32.74 6.89 26.90
C ALA A 123 -33.11 6.04 28.13
N ASP A 124 -32.13 5.78 28.99
CA ASP A 124 -32.34 5.09 30.25
C ASP A 124 -33.37 5.83 31.12
N GLY A 125 -34.19 5.07 31.84
CA GLY A 125 -35.14 5.62 32.80
C GLY A 125 -34.41 6.30 33.97
N THR A 126 -35.05 7.30 34.57
CA THR A 126 -34.52 7.93 35.79
C THR A 126 -34.37 6.90 36.91
N PRO A 127 -33.32 6.97 37.76
CA PRO A 127 -33.12 5.99 38.84
C PRO A 127 -34.38 5.82 39.70
N GLY A 128 -34.82 4.56 39.88
CA GLY A 128 -35.96 4.21 40.73
C GLY A 128 -37.33 4.09 40.04
N THR A 129 -37.39 4.19 38.71
CA THR A 129 -38.64 3.97 37.93
C THR A 129 -38.79 2.56 37.36
N GLY A 130 -38.05 1.58 37.90
CA GLY A 130 -38.06 0.18 37.49
C GLY A 130 -38.88 -0.70 38.42
#